data_AF-A0A950BUD8-F1
#
_entry.id   AF-A0A950BUD8-F1
#
_cell.length_a   1.000
_cell.length_b   1.000
_cell.length_c   1.000
_cell.angle_alpha   90.00
_cell.angle_beta   90.00
_cell.angle_gamma   90.00
#
_symmetry.space_group_name_H-M   'P 1'
#
loop_
_entity.id
_entity.type
_entity.pdbx_description
1 polymer ?
#
loop_
_entity_poly.entity_id
_entity_poly.type
_entity_poly.pdbx_seq_one_letter_code
_entity_poly.pdbx_strand_id
1 'polypeptide(L)'
;MTRYVFSSVTRISDLPEGDFSVEPLPREAWEMGDYVVGHVVGGAGEDLTIELPNGRMIEATESDLVVGAFGKRHATLDATGDWEAIGPEGLFHALTEGGLFGKCLSRSPYVKPLMSLNYRGHVLRNGTKVRMQDCAARAAGPDFTTPIVLLIGSSMSAGKT
;
A
#
# COMPACT_ATOMS: atom_id res chain seq x y z
N MET A 1 -12.31 20.08 -3.57
CA MET A 1 -11.76 19.24 -4.66
C MET A 1 -11.01 18.12 -3.97
N THR A 2 -11.48 16.89 -4.10
CA THR A 2 -10.91 15.75 -3.38
C THR A 2 -9.51 15.47 -3.93
N ARG A 3 -8.49 15.51 -3.07
CA ARG A 3 -7.09 15.35 -3.47
C ARG A 3 -6.66 13.92 -3.21
N TYR A 4 -6.21 13.23 -4.26
CA TYR A 4 -5.51 11.97 -4.12
C TYR A 4 -4.05 12.21 -3.76
N VAL A 5 -3.57 11.49 -2.75
CA VAL A 5 -2.18 11.43 -2.34
C VAL A 5 -1.66 10.06 -2.75
N PHE A 6 -0.81 10.02 -3.76
CA PHE A 6 -0.17 8.79 -4.21
C PHE A 6 1.03 8.50 -3.32
N SER A 7 1.14 7.28 -2.80
CA SER A 7 2.27 6.87 -1.97
C SER A 7 3.41 6.23 -2.80
N SER A 8 4.55 5.98 -2.17
CA SER A 8 5.75 5.43 -2.80
C SER A 8 5.50 4.11 -3.56
N VAL A 9 4.63 3.22 -3.06
CA VAL A 9 4.30 1.95 -3.76
C VAL A 9 3.61 2.14 -5.11
N THR A 10 3.07 3.33 -5.41
CA THR A 10 2.47 3.61 -6.73
C THR A 10 3.51 4.01 -7.78
N ARG A 11 4.80 4.16 -7.42
CA ARG A 11 5.85 4.65 -8.33
C ARG A 11 6.09 3.81 -9.58
N ILE A 12 5.70 2.54 -9.55
CA ILE A 12 5.82 1.62 -10.69
C ILE A 12 4.62 1.71 -11.65
N SER A 13 3.58 2.45 -11.26
CA SER A 13 2.35 2.63 -12.03
C SER A 13 2.29 4.02 -12.65
N ASP A 14 1.45 4.17 -13.66
CA ASP A 14 1.07 5.43 -14.30
C ASP A 14 -0.15 6.09 -13.64
N LEU A 15 -0.57 5.63 -12.46
CA LEU A 15 -1.77 6.13 -11.77
C LEU A 15 -1.81 7.65 -11.54
N PRO A 16 -0.69 8.34 -11.23
CA PRO A 16 -0.71 9.80 -11.07
C PRO A 16 -0.98 10.58 -12.37
N GLU A 17 -0.78 9.95 -13.53
CA GLU A 17 -0.82 10.57 -14.86
C GLU A 17 -2.03 10.12 -15.68
N GLY A 18 -2.57 8.93 -15.39
CA GLY A 18 -3.67 8.33 -16.12
C GLY A 18 -5.01 8.38 -15.38
N ASP A 19 -6.09 8.20 -16.15
CA ASP A 19 -7.44 8.11 -15.59
C ASP A 19 -7.65 6.79 -14.83
N PHE A 20 -8.41 6.88 -13.75
CA PHE A 20 -8.91 5.74 -12.97
C PHE A 20 -10.24 6.09 -12.28
N SER A 21 -11.01 5.06 -11.92
CA SER A 21 -12.15 5.17 -11.01
C SER A 21 -11.84 4.50 -9.68
N VAL A 22 -12.62 4.83 -8.65
CA VAL A 22 -12.53 4.21 -7.32
C VAL A 22 -13.87 3.58 -6.99
N GLU A 23 -13.89 2.26 -6.85
CA GLU A 23 -15.13 1.51 -6.64
C GLU A 23 -14.96 0.48 -5.52
N PRO A 24 -15.89 0.40 -4.55
CA PRO A 24 -15.92 -0.68 -3.57
C PRO A 24 -16.14 -2.02 -4.26
N LEU A 25 -15.18 -2.94 -4.10
CA LEU A 25 -15.32 -4.33 -4.52
C LEU A 25 -15.75 -5.24 -3.35
N PRO A 26 -16.48 -6.33 -3.62
CA PRO A 26 -16.81 -7.34 -2.61
C PRO A 26 -15.54 -7.98 -2.04
N ARG A 27 -15.61 -8.44 -0.79
CA ARG A 27 -14.43 -8.90 -0.03
C ARG A 27 -13.67 -10.03 -0.72
N GLU A 28 -14.40 -10.90 -1.41
CA GLU A 28 -13.89 -12.06 -2.14
C GLU A 28 -13.05 -11.69 -3.36
N ALA A 29 -13.17 -10.44 -3.85
CA ALA A 29 -12.40 -9.93 -4.98
C ALA A 29 -11.11 -9.21 -4.57
N TRP A 30 -10.90 -8.99 -3.27
CA TRP A 30 -9.70 -8.33 -2.75
C TRP A 30 -8.52 -9.28 -2.81
N GLU A 31 -7.38 -8.80 -3.27
CA GLU A 31 -6.14 -9.55 -3.36
C GLU A 31 -4.94 -8.73 -2.86
N MET A 32 -3.86 -9.43 -2.53
CA MET A 32 -2.58 -8.79 -2.23
C MET A 32 -2.06 -8.04 -3.48
N GLY A 33 -1.56 -6.82 -3.28
CA GLY A 33 -1.03 -5.98 -4.35
C GLY A 33 -2.10 -5.23 -5.14
N ASP A 34 -3.38 -5.30 -4.76
CA ASP A 34 -4.42 -4.43 -5.30
C ASP A 34 -4.15 -2.98 -4.90
N TYR A 35 -4.18 -2.06 -5.87
CA TYR A 35 -4.18 -0.64 -5.56
C TYR A 35 -5.55 -0.22 -5.04
N VAL A 36 -5.57 0.46 -3.90
CA VAL A 36 -6.79 0.87 -3.21
C VAL A 36 -6.68 2.29 -2.68
N VAL A 37 -7.85 2.86 -2.37
CA VAL A 37 -7.96 4.20 -1.81
C VAL A 37 -8.50 4.13 -0.38
N GLY A 38 -7.73 4.71 0.54
CA GLY A 38 -8.14 4.96 1.91
C GLY A 38 -8.39 6.45 2.13
N HIS A 39 -9.47 6.78 2.82
CA HIS A 39 -9.67 8.13 3.36
C HIS A 39 -9.02 8.21 4.73
N VAL A 40 -8.13 9.17 4.93
CA VAL A 40 -7.47 9.38 6.23
C VAL A 40 -8.53 9.68 7.29
N VAL A 41 -8.49 8.93 8.38
CA VAL A 41 -9.34 9.19 9.55
C VAL A 41 -8.57 9.99 10.58
N GLY A 42 -7.29 9.65 10.76
CA GLY A 42 -6.43 10.25 11.77
C GLY A 42 -6.86 9.88 13.19
N GLY A 43 -5.95 10.16 14.13
CA GLY A 43 -6.16 9.90 15.55
C GLY A 43 -5.09 10.60 16.39
N ALA A 44 -5.37 10.81 17.66
CA ALA A 44 -4.43 11.50 18.56
C ALA A 44 -3.09 10.74 18.62
N GLY A 45 -2.01 11.41 18.22
CA GLY A 45 -0.65 10.88 18.26
C GLY A 45 -0.30 9.91 17.12
N GLU A 46 -1.19 9.69 16.15
CA GLU A 46 -0.85 8.95 14.93
C GLU A 46 0.22 9.66 14.11
N ASP A 47 1.12 8.89 13.50
CA ASP A 47 2.02 9.40 12.48
C ASP A 47 1.29 9.44 11.14
N LEU A 48 0.96 10.65 10.68
CA LEU A 48 0.25 10.88 9.41
C LEU A 48 1.21 11.09 8.24
N THR A 49 2.49 10.74 8.41
CA THR A 49 3.48 10.89 7.34
C THR A 49 3.28 9.82 6.26
N ILE A 50 3.35 10.23 5.00
CA ILE A 50 3.37 9.35 3.83
C ILE A 50 4.51 9.76 2.89
N GLU A 51 5.22 8.78 2.37
CA GLU A 51 6.25 8.96 1.35
C GLU A 51 5.59 9.00 -0.03
N LEU A 52 5.85 10.06 -0.80
CA LEU A 52 5.41 10.20 -2.18
C LEU A 52 6.28 9.37 -3.15
N PRO A 53 5.82 9.09 -4.39
CA PRO A 53 6.59 8.35 -5.41
C PRO A 53 8.00 8.88 -5.71
N ASN A 54 8.24 10.16 -5.41
CA ASN A 54 9.54 10.81 -5.58
C ASN A 54 10.43 10.79 -4.33
N GLY A 55 10.05 10.03 -3.29
CA GLY A 55 10.77 9.90 -2.03
C GLY A 55 10.56 11.07 -1.04
N ARG A 56 9.71 12.04 -1.36
CA ARG A 56 9.41 13.15 -0.43
C ARG A 56 8.42 12.68 0.63
N MET A 57 8.75 12.93 1.88
CA MET A 57 7.80 12.78 2.99
C MET A 57 6.86 13.98 3.04
N ILE A 58 5.57 13.72 3.19
CA ILE A 58 4.56 14.74 3.48
C ILE A 58 3.71 14.29 4.66
N GLU A 59 3.09 15.25 5.35
CA GLU A 59 2.06 14.97 6.34
C GLU A 59 0.69 15.00 5.65
N ALA A 60 -0.05 13.89 5.72
CA ALA A 60 -1.41 13.80 5.23
C ALA A 60 -2.39 14.40 6.24
N THR A 61 -3.57 14.79 5.74
CA THR A 61 -4.66 15.36 6.54
C THR A 61 -5.89 14.47 6.48
N GLU A 62 -6.82 14.63 7.42
CA GLU A 62 -8.11 13.92 7.44
C GLU A 62 -8.98 14.18 6.19
N SER A 63 -8.62 15.14 5.35
CA SER A 63 -9.31 15.42 4.07
C SER A 63 -8.73 14.67 2.87
N ASP A 64 -7.60 13.98 3.04
CA ASP A 64 -6.88 13.33 1.94
C ASP A 64 -7.38 11.91 1.66
N LEU A 65 -7.33 11.55 0.38
CA LEU A 65 -7.50 10.18 -0.09
C LEU A 65 -6.13 9.61 -0.46
N VAL A 66 -5.61 8.68 0.33
CA VAL A 66 -4.30 8.06 0.07
C VAL A 66 -4.48 6.85 -0.81
N VAL A 67 -3.71 6.81 -1.90
CA VAL A 67 -3.61 5.67 -2.81
C VAL A 67 -2.38 4.87 -2.42
N GLY A 68 -2.59 3.59 -2.14
CA GLY A 68 -1.55 2.63 -1.76
C GLY A 68 -1.96 1.23 -2.18
N ALA A 69 -1.30 0.21 -1.64
CA ALA A 69 -1.55 -1.17 -2.03
C ALA A 69 -1.79 -2.08 -0.83
N PHE A 70 -2.73 -3.02 -0.94
CA PHE A 70 -2.92 -4.03 0.08
C PHE A 70 -1.74 -4.99 0.17
N GLY A 71 -1.36 -5.36 1.38
CA GLY A 71 -0.37 -6.41 1.56
C GLY A 71 -0.14 -6.83 3.00
N LYS A 72 0.91 -7.62 3.18
CA LYS A 72 1.29 -8.21 4.46
C LYS A 72 2.65 -7.66 4.87
N ARG A 73 2.77 -7.34 6.15
CA ARG A 73 4.02 -6.86 6.73
C ARG A 73 4.34 -7.66 7.98
N HIS A 74 5.57 -8.15 8.06
CA HIS A 74 6.12 -8.80 9.24
C HIS A 74 7.38 -8.05 9.66
N ALA A 75 7.33 -7.35 10.79
CA ALA A 75 8.45 -6.58 11.29
C ALA A 75 8.54 -6.68 12.82
N THR A 76 9.73 -7.02 13.33
CA THR A 76 9.96 -7.25 14.76
C THR A 76 10.04 -5.96 15.57
N LEU A 77 10.68 -4.92 15.02
CA LEU A 77 10.90 -3.65 15.69
C LEU A 77 9.90 -2.56 15.28
N ASP A 78 8.90 -2.93 14.48
CA ASP A 78 7.95 -2.01 13.88
C ASP A 78 6.53 -2.62 13.94
N ALA A 79 5.67 -2.35 12.97
CA ALA A 79 4.33 -2.90 12.86
C ALA A 79 4.25 -4.16 12.01
N THR A 80 3.45 -5.12 12.48
CA THR A 80 3.04 -6.32 11.76
C THR A 80 1.56 -6.23 11.45
N GLY A 81 1.18 -6.53 10.21
CA GLY A 81 -0.20 -6.40 9.76
C GLY A 81 -0.50 -7.16 8.47
N ASP A 82 -1.79 -7.32 8.21
CA ASP A 82 -2.31 -8.13 7.10
C ASP A 82 -3.57 -7.50 6.52
N TRP A 83 -3.64 -7.41 5.19
CA TRP A 83 -4.84 -6.99 4.47
C TRP A 83 -6.00 -7.99 4.62
N GLU A 84 -5.71 -9.29 4.83
CA GLU A 84 -6.73 -10.31 5.07
C GLU A 84 -7.49 -10.08 6.38
N ALA A 85 -6.84 -9.44 7.36
CA ALA A 85 -7.43 -9.15 8.66
C ALA A 85 -8.24 -7.84 8.70
N ILE A 86 -8.41 -7.14 7.56
CA ILE A 86 -9.31 -5.99 7.48
C ILE A 86 -10.74 -6.49 7.65
N GLY A 87 -11.44 -5.97 8.66
CA GLY A 87 -12.80 -6.34 8.98
C GLY A 87 -13.84 -5.63 8.11
N PRO A 88 -15.13 -5.97 8.28
CA PRO A 88 -16.24 -5.41 7.49
C PRO A 88 -16.42 -3.90 7.67
N GLU A 89 -15.87 -3.32 8.74
CA GLU A 89 -15.84 -1.88 8.97
C GLU A 89 -14.94 -1.14 7.96
N GLY A 90 -14.06 -1.85 7.25
CA GLY A 90 -13.17 -1.26 6.25
C GLY A 90 -12.07 -0.36 6.83
N LEU A 91 -11.82 -0.43 8.14
CA LEU A 91 -10.78 0.33 8.83
C LEU A 91 -9.45 -0.43 8.77
N PHE A 92 -8.44 0.19 8.18
CA PHE A 92 -7.09 -0.33 8.06
C PHE A 92 -6.05 0.76 8.35
N HIS A 93 -4.77 0.41 8.25
CA HIS A 93 -3.66 1.31 8.56
C HIS A 93 -2.66 1.35 7.41
N ALA A 94 -1.92 2.46 7.31
CA ALA A 94 -0.65 2.51 6.61
C ALA A 94 0.40 1.75 7.44
N LEU A 95 0.70 0.50 7.07
CA LEU A 95 1.70 -0.34 7.72
C LEU A 95 3.13 0.13 7.46
N THR A 96 3.30 0.96 6.42
CA THR A 96 4.52 1.71 6.11
C THR A 96 4.13 3.09 5.58
N GLU A 97 5.01 4.07 5.74
CA GLU A 97 4.87 5.40 5.12
C GLU A 97 4.89 5.31 3.58
N GLY A 98 5.42 4.23 3.01
CA GLY A 98 5.37 3.97 1.56
C GLY A 98 3.97 3.60 1.03
N GLY A 99 2.99 3.39 1.91
CA GLY A 99 1.59 3.09 1.56
C GLY A 99 1.29 1.60 1.34
N LEU A 100 1.96 0.73 2.10
CA LEU A 100 1.51 -0.66 2.26
C LEU A 100 0.35 -0.68 3.26
N PHE A 101 -0.80 -1.22 2.86
CA PHE A 101 -2.05 -1.16 3.63
C PHE A 101 -2.47 -2.52 4.17
N GLY A 102 -2.96 -2.52 5.42
CA GLY A 102 -3.50 -3.70 6.09
C GLY A 102 -4.02 -3.40 7.48
N LYS A 103 -4.63 -4.38 8.15
CA LYS A 103 -4.97 -4.26 9.57
C LYS A 103 -3.68 -4.39 10.39
N CYS A 104 -3.37 -3.42 11.24
CA CYS A 104 -2.29 -3.55 12.21
C CYS A 104 -2.68 -4.59 13.27
N LEU A 105 -1.92 -5.67 13.38
CA LEU A 105 -2.16 -6.77 14.32
C LEU A 105 -1.26 -6.68 15.54
N SER A 106 -0.05 -6.17 15.35
CA SER A 106 0.92 -5.92 16.43
C SER A 106 1.80 -4.74 16.05
N ARG A 107 2.27 -4.00 17.05
CA ARG A 107 3.14 -2.85 16.87
C ARG A 107 4.15 -2.78 18.00
N SER A 108 5.41 -2.59 17.65
CA SER A 108 6.47 -2.28 18.61
C SER A 108 6.12 -1.03 19.45
N PRO A 109 6.42 -1.02 20.76
CA PRO A 109 6.17 0.13 21.63
C PRO A 109 7.00 1.36 21.25
N TYR A 110 8.05 1.20 20.44
CA TYR A 110 8.92 2.28 20.00
C TYR A 110 8.41 3.03 18.76
N VAL A 111 7.35 2.54 18.12
CA VAL A 111 6.73 3.19 16.95
C VAL A 111 5.55 4.03 17.42
N LYS A 112 5.21 5.11 16.73
CA LYS A 112 3.97 5.84 17.00
C LYS A 112 2.76 5.02 16.51
N PRO A 113 1.53 5.31 16.98
CA PRO A 113 0.33 4.83 16.31
C PRO A 113 0.38 5.12 14.80
N LEU A 114 -0.09 4.17 13.99
CA LEU A 114 -0.03 4.27 12.52
C LEU A 114 -1.24 5.06 12.01
N MET A 115 -1.09 5.75 10.88
CA MET A 115 -2.20 6.39 10.18
C MET A 115 -3.34 5.40 9.92
N SER A 116 -4.52 5.70 10.47
CA SER A 116 -5.76 4.97 10.23
C SER A 116 -6.51 5.48 9.00
N LEU A 117 -7.02 4.57 8.17
CA LEU A 117 -7.77 4.88 6.94
C LEU A 117 -9.06 4.06 6.83
N ASN A 118 -10.10 4.70 6.32
CA ASN A 118 -11.34 4.05 5.92
C ASN A 118 -11.33 3.70 4.43
N TYR A 119 -11.63 2.46 4.11
CA TYR A 119 -11.72 1.96 2.73
C TYR A 119 -12.76 2.72 1.91
N ARG A 120 -12.34 3.20 0.73
CA ARG A 120 -13.20 3.86 -0.25
C ARG A 120 -13.41 3.05 -1.52
N GLY A 121 -12.48 2.17 -1.86
CA GLY A 121 -12.60 1.34 -3.05
C GLY A 121 -11.25 0.87 -3.58
N HIS A 122 -11.31 -0.01 -4.57
CA HIS A 122 -10.17 -0.36 -5.40
C HIS A 122 -9.99 0.69 -6.48
N VAL A 123 -8.76 0.84 -6.94
CA VAL A 123 -8.44 1.61 -8.15
C VAL A 123 -8.76 0.75 -9.36
N LEU A 124 -9.61 1.26 -10.25
CA LEU A 124 -10.02 0.58 -11.47
C LEU A 124 -9.58 1.39 -12.70
N ARG A 125 -9.20 0.68 -13.76
CA ARG A 125 -9.01 1.23 -15.10
C ARG A 125 -9.89 0.47 -16.07
N ASN A 126 -10.75 1.18 -16.79
CA ASN A 126 -11.72 0.58 -17.71
C ASN A 126 -12.55 -0.55 -17.07
N GLY A 127 -12.99 -0.36 -15.82
CA GLY A 127 -13.76 -1.34 -15.06
C GLY A 127 -12.97 -2.55 -14.54
N THR A 128 -11.65 -2.60 -14.75
CA THR A 128 -10.77 -3.66 -14.25
C THR A 128 -9.91 -3.14 -13.11
N LYS A 129 -9.83 -3.86 -11.99
CA LYS A 129 -8.96 -3.45 -10.86
C LYS A 129 -7.49 -3.41 -11.29
N VAL A 130 -6.78 -2.37 -10.88
CA VAL A 130 -5.35 -2.20 -11.15
C VAL A 130 -4.56 -2.83 -10.01
N ARG A 131 -3.57 -3.66 -10.35
CA ARG A 131 -2.72 -4.34 -9.37
C ARG A 131 -1.26 -4.01 -9.62
N MET A 132 -0.45 -4.03 -8.57
CA MET A 132 1.00 -3.83 -8.67
C MET A 132 1.65 -4.76 -9.70
N GLN A 133 1.20 -6.01 -9.77
CA GLN A 133 1.72 -7.01 -10.72
C GLN A 133 1.47 -6.67 -12.20
N ASP A 134 0.42 -5.89 -12.49
CA ASP A 134 0.10 -5.47 -13.85
C ASP A 134 1.07 -4.37 -14.33
N CYS A 135 1.74 -3.70 -13.38
CA CYS A 135 2.74 -2.66 -13.60
C CYS A 135 4.19 -3.16 -13.50
N ALA A 136 4.39 -4.42 -13.09
CA ALA A 136 5.72 -4.98 -12.92
C ALA A 136 6.43 -5.17 -14.28
N ALA A 137 7.71 -4.81 -14.34
CA ALA A 137 8.52 -5.06 -15.53
C ALA A 137 8.57 -6.57 -15.81
N ARG A 138 8.21 -6.97 -17.03
CA ARG A 138 8.34 -8.36 -17.46
C ARG A 138 9.80 -8.65 -17.79
N ALA A 139 10.30 -9.79 -17.32
CA ALA A 139 11.62 -10.26 -17.69
C ALA A 139 11.65 -10.52 -19.21
N ALA A 140 12.51 -9.79 -19.92
CA ALA A 140 12.76 -9.96 -21.35
C ALA A 140 14.06 -10.74 -21.61
N GLY A 141 14.30 -11.79 -20.80
CA GLY A 141 15.51 -12.61 -20.87
C GLY A 141 15.30 -13.92 -21.65
N PRO A 142 16.37 -14.55 -22.14
CA PRO A 142 16.29 -15.88 -22.73
C PRO A 142 15.81 -16.90 -21.68
N ASP A 143 15.20 -17.99 -22.15
CA ASP A 143 14.86 -19.12 -21.29
C ASP A 143 16.13 -19.66 -20.63
N PHE A 144 16.08 -19.83 -19.31
CA PHE A 144 17.20 -20.37 -18.55
C PHE A 144 17.30 -21.89 -18.81
N THR A 145 18.38 -22.33 -19.46
CA THR A 145 18.66 -23.76 -19.69
C THR A 145 19.40 -24.43 -18.53
N THR A 146 19.90 -23.65 -17.58
CA THR A 146 20.61 -24.11 -16.38
C THR A 146 19.72 -23.85 -15.16
N PRO A 147 19.58 -24.79 -14.22
CA PRO A 147 18.82 -24.55 -12.99
C PRO A 147 19.36 -23.32 -12.24
N ILE A 148 18.50 -22.32 -12.01
CA ILE A 148 18.82 -21.11 -11.26
C ILE A 148 18.16 -21.18 -9.88
N VAL A 149 18.93 -20.93 -8.83
CA VAL A 149 18.41 -20.71 -7.47
C VAL A 149 18.58 -19.23 -7.14
N LEU A 150 17.48 -18.50 -7.05
CA LEU A 150 17.46 -17.10 -6.64
C LEU A 150 17.14 -17.01 -5.14
N LEU A 151 18.10 -16.53 -4.35
CA LEU A 151 17.87 -16.24 -2.93
C LEU A 151 17.55 -14.75 -2.79
N ILE A 152 16.30 -14.45 -2.43
CA ILE A 152 15.86 -13.09 -2.15
C ILE A 152 15.77 -12.93 -0.63
N GLY A 153 16.66 -12.13 -0.08
CA GLY A 153 16.67 -11.73 1.32
C GLY A 153 16.45 -10.24 1.44
N SER A 154 15.71 -9.85 2.48
CA SER A 154 15.42 -8.47 2.80
C SER A 154 15.91 -8.17 4.21
N SER A 155 16.95 -7.33 4.35
CA SER A 155 17.36 -6.80 5.67
C SER A 155 16.51 -5.59 6.06
N MET A 156 16.13 -5.49 7.34
CA MET A 156 15.40 -4.34 7.90
C MET A 156 16.15 -3.01 7.77
N SER A 157 17.48 -3.05 7.61
CA SER A 157 18.33 -1.85 7.49
C SER A 157 18.79 -1.54 6.06
N ALA A 158 18.33 -2.30 5.08
CA ALA A 158 18.77 -2.13 3.69
C ALA A 158 17.86 -1.17 2.87
N GLY A 159 17.09 -0.31 3.52
CA GLY A 159 16.30 0.76 2.88
C GLY A 159 15.52 0.28 1.66
N LYS A 160 14.53 -0.59 1.84
CA LYS A 160 13.72 -1.09 0.72
C LYS A 160 12.33 -0.49 0.75
N THR A 161 12.01 0.21 -0.33
CA THR A 161 10.65 0.51 -0.78
C THR A 161 10.45 -0.10 -2.17
#